data_AF-A0A939D6B5-F1
#
_entry.id   AF-A0A939D6B5-F1
#
_cell.length_a   1.000
_cell.length_b   1.000
_cell.length_c   1.000
_cell.angle_alpha   90.00
_cell.angle_beta   90.00
_cell.angle_gamma   90.00
#
_symmetry.space_group_name_H-M   'P 1'
#
loop_
_entity.id
_entity.type
_entity.pdbx_description
1 polymer ?
#
loop_
_entity_poly.entity_id
_entity_poly.type
_entity_poly.pdbx_seq_one_letter_code
_entity_poly.pdbx_strand_id
1 'polypeptide(L)' 'MKMTTEDYLKKALLDTQERVRDFMDISYEVKNPEVKQFLREYAATEGLHAQELKDYLETGKVR' A
#
# COMPACT_ATOMS: atom_id res chain seq x y z
N MET A 1 25.42 0.41 8.56
CA MET A 1 25.00 -0.95 8.16
C MET A 1 24.35 -0.88 6.79
N LYS A 2 24.54 -1.88 5.93
CA LYS A 2 23.86 -1.98 4.63
C LYS A 2 22.52 -2.69 4.84
N MET A 3 21.44 -2.18 4.25
CA MET A 3 20.12 -2.80 4.33
C MET A 3 20.13 -4.20 3.68
N THR A 4 19.45 -5.15 4.32
CA THR A 4 19.20 -6.48 3.77
C THR A 4 18.00 -6.46 2.82
N THR A 5 17.82 -7.52 2.02
CA THR A 5 16.62 -7.68 1.18
C THR A 5 15.33 -7.65 2.01
N GLU A 6 15.35 -8.22 3.21
CA GLU A 6 14.21 -8.21 4.14
C GLU A 6 13.90 -6.78 4.62
N ASP A 7 14.92 -5.97 4.91
CA ASP A 7 14.74 -4.57 5.31
C ASP A 7 14.11 -3.75 4.17
N TYR A 8 14.51 -3.99 2.92
CA TYR A 8 13.90 -3.35 1.77
C TYR A 8 12.43 -3.75 1.58
N LEU A 9 12.09 -5.02 1.78
CA LEU A 9 10.71 -5.49 1.68
C LEU A 9 9.83 -4.94 2.81
N LYS A 10 10.34 -4.89 4.04
CA LYS A 10 9.63 -4.27 5.18
C LYS A 10 9.39 -2.79 4.94
N LYS A 11 10.38 -2.07 4.41
CA LYS A 11 10.23 -0.67 4.03
C LYS A 11 9.16 -0.51 2.95
N ALA A 12 9.22 -1.31 1.88
CA ALA A 12 8.23 -1.27 0.81
C ALA A 12 6.80 -1.55 1.34
N LEU A 13 6.65 -2.52 2.25
CA LEU A 13 5.37 -2.82 2.89
C LEU A 13 4.85 -1.60 3.67
N LEU A 14 5.69 -0.99 4.51
CA LEU A 14 5.33 0.20 5.28
C LEU A 14 4.91 1.36 4.37
N ASP A 15 5.73 1.69 3.37
CA ASP A 15 5.46 2.77 2.42
C ASP A 15 4.13 2.52 1.67
N THR A 16 3.80 1.25 1.39
CA THR A 16 2.55 0.87 0.70
C THR A 16 1.34 1.01 1.62
N GLN A 17 1.45 0.59 2.89
CA GLN A 17 0.42 0.82 3.89
C GLN A 17 0.16 2.31 4.16
N GLU A 18 1.21 3.14 4.14
CA GLU A 18 1.10 4.58 4.23
C GLU A 18 0.33 5.17 3.04
N ARG A 19 0.60 4.71 1.81
CA ARG A 19 -0.18 5.13 0.63
C ARG A 19 -1.66 4.75 0.71
N VAL A 20 -2.00 3.57 1.25
CA VAL A 20 -3.39 3.19 1.50
C VAL A 20 -4.07 4.21 2.39
N ARG A 21 -3.46 4.53 3.54
CA ARG A 21 -3.97 5.53 4.48
C ARG A 21 -4.12 6.89 3.79
N ASP A 22 -3.08 7.36 3.14
CA ASP A 22 -3.05 8.70 2.56
C ASP A 22 -4.08 8.87 1.44
N PHE A 23 -4.24 7.88 0.55
CA PHE A 23 -5.29 7.92 -0.47
C PHE A 23 -6.70 7.89 0.12
N MET A 24 -6.92 7.09 1.17
CA MET A 24 -8.21 7.08 1.87
C MET A 24 -8.51 8.42 2.54
N ASP A 25 -7.53 8.99 3.25
CA ASP A 25 -7.66 10.27 3.95
C ASP A 25 -7.97 11.40 2.97
N ILE A 26 -7.21 11.48 1.86
CA ILE A 26 -7.47 12.45 0.79
C ILE A 26 -8.87 12.23 0.19
N SER A 27 -9.32 10.97 0.02
CA SER A 27 -10.65 10.68 -0.51
C SER A 27 -11.78 11.24 0.35
N TYR A 28 -11.57 11.42 1.66
CA TYR A 28 -12.57 12.01 2.56
C TYR A 28 -12.68 13.53 2.36
N GLU A 29 -11.57 14.21 2.06
CA GLU A 29 -11.51 15.66 1.89
C GLU A 29 -11.96 16.13 0.48
N VAL A 30 -11.78 15.28 -0.53
CA VAL A 30 -12.10 15.62 -1.92
C VAL A 30 -13.62 15.71 -2.15
N LYS A 31 -14.05 16.84 -2.72
CA LYS A 31 -15.47 17.08 -3.04
C LYS A 31 -15.91 16.50 -4.38
N ASN A 32 -14.99 16.43 -5.36
CA ASN A 32 -15.30 15.87 -6.68
C ASN A 32 -15.56 14.35 -6.54
N PRO A 33 -16.75 13.85 -6.93
CA PRO A 33 -17.11 12.45 -6.72
C PRO A 33 -16.28 11.47 -7.55
N GLU A 34 -15.87 11.84 -8.77
CA GLU A 34 -15.04 11.02 -9.64
C GLU A 34 -13.63 10.86 -9.06
N VAL A 35 -13.02 11.97 -8.62
CA VAL A 35 -11.69 11.95 -8.00
C VAL A 35 -11.71 11.18 -6.66
N LYS A 36 -12.79 11.33 -5.88
CA LYS A 36 -12.99 10.56 -4.64
C LYS A 36 -13.03 9.05 -4.92
N GLN A 37 -13.76 8.64 -5.94
CA GLN A 37 -13.85 7.22 -6.32
C GLN A 37 -12.50 6.70 -6.80
N PHE A 38 -11.82 7.45 -7.67
CA PHE A 38 -10.48 7.12 -8.15
C PHE A 38 -9.47 6.90 -7.01
N LEU A 39 -9.45 7.78 -6.00
CA LEU A 39 -8.55 7.64 -4.85
C LEU A 39 -8.86 6.40 -4.01
N ARG A 40 -10.14 6.04 -3.86
CA ARG A 40 -10.54 4.83 -3.13
C ARG A 40 -10.14 3.55 -3.86
N GLU A 41 -10.24 3.53 -5.18
CA GLU A 41 -9.79 2.42 -6.02
C GLU A 41 -8.27 2.25 -5.96
N TYR A 42 -7.53 3.37 -5.96
CA TYR A 42 -6.08 3.36 -5.72
C TYR A 42 -5.73 2.83 -4.34
N ALA A 43 -6.40 3.30 -3.28
CA ALA A 43 -6.19 2.79 -1.93
C ALA A 43 -6.44 1.28 -1.82
N ALA A 44 -7.51 0.78 -2.47
CA ALA A 44 -7.80 -0.65 -2.51
C ALA A 44 -6.69 -1.44 -3.22
N THR A 45 -6.18 -0.92 -4.35
CA THR A 45 -5.09 -1.53 -5.11
C THR A 45 -3.79 -1.58 -4.30
N GLU A 46 -3.41 -0.48 -3.64
CA GLU A 46 -2.27 -0.47 -2.72
C GLU A 46 -2.46 -1.44 -1.55
N GLY A 47 -3.70 -1.64 -1.09
CA GLY A 47 -4.03 -2.64 -0.08
C GLY A 47 -3.73 -4.08 -0.54
N LEU A 48 -4.02 -4.39 -1.80
CA LEU A 48 -3.66 -5.69 -2.40
C LEU A 48 -2.15 -5.85 -2.49
N HIS A 49 -1.42 -4.83 -2.97
CA HIS A 49 0.05 -4.87 -3.02
C HIS A 49 0.68 -5.01 -1.63
N ALA A 50 0.12 -4.36 -0.60
CA ALA A 50 0.57 -4.53 0.78
C ALA A 50 0.39 -5.98 1.26
N GLN A 51 -0.71 -6.63 0.88
CA GLN A 51 -0.95 -8.03 1.20
C GLN A 51 0.06 -8.94 0.49
N GLU A 52 0.36 -8.71 -0.79
CA GLU A 52 1.37 -9.47 -1.54
C GLU A 52 2.77 -9.35 -0.92
N LEU A 53 3.16 -8.14 -0.51
CA LEU A 53 4.43 -7.87 0.17
C LEU A 53 4.50 -8.60 1.53
N LYS A 54 3.40 -8.58 2.28
CA LYS A 54 3.28 -9.30 3.55
C LYS A 54 3.37 -10.81 3.34
N ASP A 55 2.66 -11.36 2.36
CA ASP A 55 2.67 -12.79 2.04
C ASP A 55 4.07 -13.25 1.62
N TYR A 56 4.80 -12.44 0.86
CA TYR A 56 6.19 -12.74 0.52
C TYR A 56 7.11 -12.73 1.75
N LEU A 57 6.94 -11.77 2.66
CA LEU A 57 7.71 -11.72 3.91
C LEU A 57 7.42 -12.93 4.81
N GLU A 58 6.17 -13.41 4.85
CA GLU A 58 5.74 -14.51 5.72
C GLU A 58 6.03 -15.89 5.11
N THR A 59 5.95 -16.04 3.79
CA THR A 59 5.95 -17.35 3.10
C THR A 59 7.04 -17.51 2.05
N GLY A 60 7.72 -16.43 1.66
CA GLY A 60 8.67 -16.40 0.55
C GLY A 60 8.04 -16.57 -0.83
N LYS A 61 6.71 -16.42 -0.96
CA LYS A 61 5.96 -16.58 -2.21
C LYS A 61 4.91 -15.47 -2.36
N VAL A 62 4.69 -15.01 -3.58
CA VAL A 62 3.52 -14.21 -3.97
C VAL A 62 2.52 -15.16 -4.63
N ARG A 63 1.23 -15.03 -4.30
CA ARG A 63 0.16 -15.86 -4.87
C ARG A 63 -0.41 -15.28 -6.16
#